data_AF-A0A1V5C6X5-F1
#
_entry.id   AF-A0A1V5C6X5-F1
#
_cell.length_a   1.000
_cell.length_b   1.000
_cell.length_c   1.000
_cell.angle_alpha   90.00
_cell.angle_beta   90.00
_cell.angle_gamma   90.00
#
_symmetry.space_group_name_H-M   'P 1'
#
loop_
_entity.id
_entity.type
_entity.pdbx_description
1 polymer ?
#
loop_
_entity_poly.entity_id
_entity_poly.type
_entity_poly.pdbx_seq_one_letter_code
_entity_poly.pdbx_strand_id
1 'polypeptide(L)'
;MKDHGLSGGEINRLYKQVEGKLETIVEKLLVSKVNDNDNILQSVQLMMEKIFIASAMKIANNNITQASRLLGINRNTLSKKLKELGNGNPNPDNGR
;
A
#
# COMPACT_ATOMS: atom_id res chain seq x y z
N MET A 1 8.19 -20.80 20.16
CA MET A 1 8.59 -20.02 18.97
C MET A 1 9.18 -18.71 19.49
N LYS A 2 10.44 -18.38 19.18
CA LYS A 2 11.05 -17.14 19.69
C LYS A 2 10.56 -15.98 18.82
N ASP A 3 9.93 -14.99 19.44
CA ASP A 3 9.60 -13.72 18.80
C ASP A 3 10.89 -12.98 18.47
N HIS A 4 11.33 -13.07 17.21
CA HIS A 4 12.35 -12.20 16.65
C HIS A 4 11.67 -10.93 16.14
N GLY A 5 11.15 -10.11 17.06
CA GLY A 5 10.64 -8.78 16.72
C GLY A 5 11.79 -7.87 16.30
N LEU A 6 11.59 -7.08 15.25
CA LEU A 6 12.53 -6.04 14.86
C LEU A 6 12.67 -5.01 16.00
N SER A 7 13.89 -4.58 16.29
CA SER A 7 14.12 -3.46 17.21
C SER A 7 13.56 -2.16 16.62
N GLY A 8 13.24 -1.18 17.48
CA GLY A 8 12.77 0.14 17.01
C GLY A 8 13.74 0.83 16.04
N GLY A 9 15.05 0.59 16.21
CA GLY A 9 16.08 1.11 15.29
C GLY A 9 16.03 0.45 13.91
N GLU A 10 15.80 -0.86 13.83
CA GLU A 10 15.64 -1.58 12.57
C GLU A 10 14.35 -1.16 11.84
N ILE A 11 13.25 -1.00 12.58
CA ILE A 11 11.98 -0.50 12.03
C ILE A 11 12.18 0.90 11.41
N ASN A 12 12.83 1.81 12.14
CA ASN A 12 13.12 3.16 11.64
C ASN A 12 14.01 3.13 10.39
N ARG A 13 15.01 2.24 10.36
CA ARG A 13 15.87 2.06 9.18
C ARG A 13 15.08 1.60 7.96
N LEU A 14 14.12 0.69 8.13
CA LEU A 14 13.24 0.25 7.04
C LEU A 14 12.38 1.40 6.52
N TYR A 15 11.80 2.22 7.42
CA TYR A 15 11.04 3.39 7.00
C TYR A 15 11.88 4.39 6.20
N LYS A 16 13.09 4.72 6.66
CA LYS A 16 14.00 5.60 5.92
C LYS A 16 14.38 5.06 4.54
N GLN A 17 14.54 3.73 4.42
CA GLN A 17 14.81 3.11 3.13
C GLN A 17 13.63 3.19 2.17
N VAL A 18 12.40 3.04 2.68
CA VAL A 18 11.18 3.22 1.88
C VAL A 18 11.07 4.67 1.42
N GLU A 19 11.24 5.62 2.34
CA GLU A 19 11.18 7.06 2.08
C GLU A 19 12.14 7.48 0.96
N GLY A 20 13.44 7.24 1.12
CA GLY A 20 14.44 7.68 0.14
C GLY A 20 14.28 7.02 -1.24
N LYS A 21 13.88 5.74 -1.29
CA LYS A 21 13.61 5.08 -2.56
C LYS A 21 12.35 5.63 -3.24
N LEU A 22 11.30 5.88 -2.46
CA LEU A 22 10.05 6.41 -2.98
C LEU A 22 10.23 7.83 -3.50
N GLU A 23 10.98 8.68 -2.79
CA GLU A 23 11.34 10.04 -3.22
C GLU A 23 11.98 10.02 -4.62
N THR A 24 13.05 9.22 -4.80
CA THR A 24 13.72 9.08 -6.10
C THR A 24 12.78 8.60 -7.21
N ILE A 25 11.85 7.69 -6.91
CA ILE A 25 10.88 7.17 -7.89
C ILE A 25 9.85 8.25 -8.24
N VAL A 26 9.30 8.93 -7.24
CA VAL A 26 8.26 9.95 -7.42
C VAL A 26 8.81 11.13 -8.20
N GLU A 27 10.03 11.58 -7.93
CA GLU A 27 10.70 12.62 -8.72
C GLU A 27 10.77 12.25 -10.21
N LYS A 28 11.20 11.03 -10.52
CA LYS A 28 11.28 10.54 -11.90
C LYS A 28 9.91 10.44 -12.55
N LEU A 29 8.90 9.96 -11.82
CA LEU A 29 7.52 9.89 -12.32
C LEU A 29 6.98 11.29 -12.64
N LEU A 30 7.18 12.26 -11.75
CA LEU A 30 6.76 13.65 -11.93
C LEU A 30 7.44 14.31 -13.14
N VAL A 31 8.75 14.11 -13.30
CA VAL A 31 9.49 14.62 -14.47
C VAL A 31 9.04 13.95 -15.77
N SER A 32 8.69 12.66 -15.71
CA SER A 32 8.23 11.90 -16.88
C SER A 32 6.78 12.13 -17.27
N LYS A 33 6.02 12.96 -16.53
CA LYS A 33 4.59 13.16 -16.75
C LYS A 33 4.33 13.61 -18.20
N VAL A 34 3.71 12.73 -19.00
CA VAL A 34 3.45 12.97 -20.43
C VAL A 34 2.11 13.69 -20.64
N ASN A 35 1.18 13.61 -19.69
CA ASN A 35 -0.18 14.15 -19.80
C ASN A 35 -0.65 14.79 -18.49
N ASP A 36 -1.19 16.00 -18.56
CA ASP A 36 -1.72 16.75 -17.40
C ASP A 36 -2.85 16.02 -16.65
N ASN A 37 -3.56 15.11 -17.33
CA ASN A 37 -4.63 14.30 -16.74
C ASN A 37 -4.14 13.14 -15.85
N ASP A 38 -2.84 12.84 -15.83
CA ASP A 38 -2.30 11.76 -14.99
C ASP A 38 -2.27 12.17 -13.50
N ASN A 39 -3.07 11.47 -12.69
CA ASN A 39 -3.02 11.58 -11.23
C ASN A 39 -1.97 10.63 -10.65
N ILE A 40 -0.70 11.06 -10.70
CA ILE A 40 0.46 10.30 -10.20
C ILE A 40 0.32 10.01 -8.70
N LEU A 41 -0.15 10.98 -7.91
CA LEU A 41 -0.35 10.81 -6.48
C LEU A 41 -1.30 9.63 -6.19
N GLN A 42 -2.48 9.63 -6.81
CA GLN A 42 -3.46 8.57 -6.65
C GLN A 42 -2.89 7.21 -7.11
N SER A 43 -2.16 7.19 -8.22
CA SER A 43 -1.55 5.98 -8.76
C SER A 43 -0.53 5.37 -7.79
N VAL A 44 0.33 6.20 -7.21
CA VAL A 44 1.34 5.77 -6.22
C VAL A 44 0.68 5.31 -4.92
N GLN A 45 -0.35 6.01 -4.44
CA GLN A 45 -1.13 5.59 -3.27
C GLN A 45 -1.78 4.21 -3.47
N LEU A 46 -2.43 3.99 -4.62
CA LEU A 46 -3.03 2.70 -4.96
C LEU A 46 -1.99 1.59 -5.08
N MET A 47 -0.82 1.90 -5.64
CA MET A 47 0.30 0.95 -5.75
C MET A 47 0.79 0.52 -4.36
N MET A 48 1.08 1.48 -3.47
CA MET A 48 1.52 1.18 -2.11
C MET A 48 0.46 0.36 -1.38
N GLU A 49 -0.80 0.79 -1.46
CA GLU A 49 -1.91 0.10 -0.79
C GLU A 49 -2.04 -1.37 -1.25
N LYS A 50 -1.93 -1.63 -2.57
CA LYS A 50 -1.90 -3.00 -3.12
C LYS A 50 -0.78 -3.84 -2.51
N ILE A 51 0.44 -3.29 -2.43
CA ILE A 51 1.62 -3.99 -1.89
C ILE A 51 1.42 -4.34 -0.41
N PHE A 52 0.96 -3.39 0.39
CA PHE A 52 0.71 -3.61 1.82
C PHE A 52 -0.40 -4.65 2.04
N ILE A 53 -1.53 -4.51 1.34
CA ILE A 53 -2.65 -5.46 1.46
C ILE A 53 -2.23 -6.87 1.06
N ALA A 54 -1.55 -7.03 -0.08
CA ALA A 54 -1.08 -8.34 -0.53
C ALA A 54 -0.10 -8.98 0.46
N SER A 55 0.83 -8.19 1.00
CA SER A 55 1.80 -8.66 1.98
C SER A 55 1.13 -9.09 3.29
N ALA A 56 0.18 -8.29 3.80
CA ALA A 56 -0.57 -8.61 5.00
C ALA A 56 -1.42 -9.88 4.83
N MET A 57 -2.08 -10.02 3.69
CA MET A 57 -2.86 -11.23 3.37
C MET A 57 -1.98 -12.48 3.28
N LYS A 58 -0.79 -12.37 2.69
CA LYS A 58 0.19 -13.46 2.63
C LYS A 58 0.66 -13.87 4.02
N ILE A 59 1.05 -12.91 4.87
CA ILE A 59 1.48 -13.18 6.25
C ILE A 59 0.35 -13.79 7.07
N ALA A 60 -0.88 -13.33 6.87
CA ALA A 60 -2.08 -13.80 7.56
C ALA A 60 -2.67 -15.10 6.98
N ASN A 61 -2.01 -15.76 6.00
CA ASN A 61 -2.57 -16.93 5.31
C ASN A 61 -4.01 -16.72 4.80
N ASN A 62 -4.25 -15.58 4.14
CA ASN A 62 -5.55 -15.12 3.65
C ASN A 62 -6.62 -14.86 4.73
N ASN A 63 -6.26 -14.78 6.01
CA ASN A 63 -7.18 -14.41 7.07
C ASN A 63 -7.37 -12.88 7.15
N ILE A 64 -8.51 -12.38 6.68
CA ILE A 64 -8.84 -10.94 6.63
C ILE A 64 -8.76 -10.28 8.02
N THR A 65 -9.22 -10.96 9.08
CA THR A 65 -9.20 -10.39 10.44
C THR A 65 -7.78 -10.24 10.96
N GLN A 66 -6.88 -11.18 10.67
CA GLN A 66 -5.48 -11.07 11.06
C GLN A 66 -4.75 -10.02 10.19
N ALA A 67 -4.98 -10.02 8.88
CA ALA A 67 -4.42 -9.03 7.97
C ALA A 67 -4.83 -7.59 8.34
N SER A 68 -6.10 -7.37 8.74
CA SER A 68 -6.54 -6.03 9.17
C SER A 68 -5.85 -5.57 10.45
N ARG A 69 -5.53 -6.49 11.37
CA ARG A 69 -4.74 -6.19 12.58
C ARG A 69 -3.30 -5.84 12.23
N LEU A 70 -2.66 -6.58 11.32
CA LEU A 70 -1.30 -6.30 10.84
C LEU A 70 -1.20 -4.92 10.18
N LEU A 71 -2.21 -4.55 9.41
CA LEU A 71 -2.29 -3.25 8.73
C LEU A 71 -2.73 -2.10 9.64
N GLY A 72 -3.24 -2.39 10.84
CA GLY A 72 -3.79 -1.37 11.74
C GLY A 72 -5.07 -0.70 11.22
N ILE A 73 -5.85 -1.37 10.36
CA ILE A 73 -7.09 -0.82 9.77
C ILE A 73 -8.31 -1.66 10.16
N ASN A 74 -9.51 -1.09 10.02
CA ASN A 74 -10.75 -1.82 10.25
C ASN A 74 -10.91 -2.99 9.24
N ARG A 75 -11.35 -4.16 9.73
CA ARG A 75 -11.61 -5.35 8.90
C ARG A 75 -12.55 -5.06 7.73
N ASN A 76 -13.62 -4.30 7.96
CA ASN A 76 -14.60 -3.97 6.91
C ASN A 76 -13.97 -3.06 5.84
N THR A 77 -13.07 -2.15 6.23
CA THR A 77 -12.29 -1.34 5.29
C THR A 77 -11.40 -2.22 4.43
N LEU A 78 -10.66 -3.17 5.03
CA LEU A 78 -9.85 -4.12 4.27
C LEU A 78 -10.70 -4.97 3.32
N SER A 79 -11.85 -5.47 3.77
CA SER A 79 -12.77 -6.24 2.92
C SER A 79 -13.28 -5.43 1.71
N LYS A 80 -13.59 -4.13 1.87
CA LYS A 80 -13.98 -3.27 0.75
C LYS A 80 -12.84 -3.11 -0.25
N LYS A 81 -11.65 -2.78 0.24
CA LYS A 81 -10.44 -2.63 -0.60
C LYS A 81 -10.10 -3.90 -1.37
N LEU A 82 -10.21 -5.08 -0.75
CA LEU A 82 -9.99 -6.35 -1.44
C LEU A 82 -10.98 -6.59 -2.58
N LYS A 83 -12.25 -6.16 -2.44
CA LYS A 83 -13.23 -6.23 -3.53
C LYS A 83 -12.87 -5.29 -4.68
N GLU A 84 -12.50 -4.05 -4.35
CA GLU A 84 -12.06 -3.04 -5.33
C GLU A 84 -10.82 -3.51 -6.11
N LEU A 85 -9.89 -4.19 -5.43
CA LEU A 85 -8.67 -4.74 -6.03
C LEU A 85 -8.91 -5.99 -6.89
N GLY A 86 -9.78 -6.90 -6.44
CA GLY A 86 -10.11 -8.14 -7.15
C GLY A 86 -10.98 -7.94 -8.39
N ASN A 87 -11.73 -6.83 -8.45
CA ASN A 87 -12.63 -6.52 -9.57
C ASN A 87 -11.94 -5.78 -10.73
N GLY A 88 -10.60 -5.65 -10.73
CA GLY A 88 -9.85 -5.26 -11.91
C GLY A 88 -10.03 -3.82 -12.42
N ASN A 89 -10.57 -2.87 -11.63
CA ASN A 89 -10.50 -1.45 -11.98
C ASN A 89 -10.81 -0.51 -10.78
N PRO A 90 -9.86 0.30 -10.27
CA PRO A 90 -10.23 1.50 -9.53
C PRO A 90 -10.66 2.53 -10.58
N ASN A 91 -11.95 2.56 -10.94
CA ASN A 91 -12.49 3.62 -11.80
C ASN A 91 -12.35 4.96 -11.05
N PRO A 92 -11.53 5.93 -11.52
CA PRO A 92 -11.33 7.21 -10.83
C PRO A 92 -12.40 8.24 -11.19
N ASP A 93 -13.59 7.83 -11.61
CA ASP A 93 -14.70 8.73 -11.85
C ASP A 93 -16.04 8.05 -11.59
N ASN A 94 -16.67 8.40 -10.48
CA ASN A 94 -18.11 8.35 -10.30
C ASN A 94 -18.43 9.47 -9.33
N GLY A 95 -18.74 10.63 -9.92
CA GLY A 95 -19.04 11.87 -9.23
C GLY A 95 -20.07 11.77 -8.12
N ARG A 96 -19.87 12.65 -7.15
CA ARG A 96 -20.91 13.48 -6.56
C ARG A 96 -20.42 14.91 -6.53
#